data_AF-A0A356TQ31-F1
#
_entry.id   AF-A0A356TQ31-F1
#
_cell.length_a   1.000
_cell.length_b   1.000
_cell.length_c   1.000
_cell.angle_alpha   90.00
_cell.angle_beta   90.00
_cell.angle_gamma   90.00
#
_symmetry.space_group_name_H-M   'P 1'
#
loop_
_entity.id
_entity.type
_entity.pdbx_description
1 polymer ?
#
loop_
_entity_poly.entity_id
_entity_poly.type
_entity_poly.pdbx_seq_one_letter_code
_entity_poly.pdbx_strand_id
1 'polypeptide(L)'
;MRAHLGIFVAFLLASVASAQVSAPDPRYGGTYRFDGSEEDGRRRVRSAIEPALARMNPLMRAIAERRLDQSVPVARRIIVALNGDRISVRYEGEQSRTFESRAGHPRTVEARDGREARLTQLFRDGHLEQVFEGENGRMYNVFQLAEDGRRLTLEVVMTGERLEQPIRVQLPYVRAGG
;
A
#
# COMPACT_ATOMS: atom_id res chain seq x y z
N MET A 1 -15.15 -35.95 -0.97
CA MET A 1 -14.36 -34.99 -0.17
C MET A 1 -13.17 -34.51 -0.99
N ARG A 2 -13.12 -33.23 -1.36
CA ARG A 2 -11.93 -32.57 -1.91
C ARG A 2 -11.74 -31.28 -1.11
N ALA A 3 -10.79 -31.30 -0.18
CA ALA A 3 -10.41 -30.13 0.58
C ALA A 3 -9.55 -29.23 -0.31
N HIS A 4 -10.05 -28.03 -0.62
CA HIS A 4 -9.24 -26.96 -1.19
C HIS A 4 -8.39 -26.37 -0.06
N LEU A 5 -7.12 -26.77 -0.01
CA LEU A 5 -6.14 -26.18 0.88
C LEU A 5 -5.76 -24.81 0.31
N GLY A 6 -6.38 -23.75 0.84
CA GLY A 6 -5.96 -22.38 0.60
C GLY A 6 -4.55 -22.18 1.15
N ILE A 7 -3.61 -21.90 0.26
CA ILE A 7 -2.24 -21.53 0.65
C ILE A 7 -2.31 -20.10 1.18
N PHE A 8 -2.40 -19.96 2.50
CA PHE A 8 -2.06 -18.73 3.21
C PHE A 8 -0.54 -18.63 3.23
N VAL A 9 0.05 -17.83 2.33
CA VAL A 9 1.48 -17.49 2.43
C VAL A 9 1.64 -16.47 3.54
N ALA A 10 1.95 -16.94 4.74
CA ALA A 10 2.52 -16.13 5.81
C ALA A 10 4.02 -15.95 5.52
N PHE A 11 4.43 -14.74 5.10
CA PHE A 11 5.86 -14.44 4.99
C PHE A 11 6.47 -14.17 6.37
N LEU A 12 7.25 -15.14 6.83
CA LEU A 12 8.16 -15.10 7.98
C LEU A 12 9.25 -14.03 7.77
N LEU A 13 9.56 -13.28 8.83
CA LEU A 13 10.82 -12.54 8.94
C LEU A 13 11.98 -13.54 9.10
N ALA A 14 12.72 -13.85 8.02
CA ALA A 14 14.08 -14.38 8.09
C ALA A 14 14.80 -14.29 6.73
N SER A 15 16.07 -13.86 6.77
CA SER A 15 17.03 -13.62 5.69
C SER A 15 16.80 -12.39 4.80
N VAL A 16 17.71 -11.42 4.93
CA VAL A 16 17.97 -10.38 3.94
C VAL A 16 18.66 -11.05 2.74
N ALA A 17 17.94 -11.93 2.03
CA ALA A 17 18.24 -12.10 0.61
C ALA A 17 18.18 -10.69 0.01
N SER A 18 19.21 -10.28 -0.73
CA SER A 18 19.20 -8.99 -1.41
C SER A 18 18.03 -9.00 -2.39
N ALA A 19 16.89 -8.51 -1.94
CA ALA A 19 15.67 -8.46 -2.71
C ALA A 19 15.99 -7.75 -4.03
N GLN A 20 15.69 -8.41 -5.15
CA GLN A 20 16.23 -7.98 -6.43
C GLN A 20 15.45 -6.78 -6.92
N VAL A 21 16.09 -5.61 -6.92
CA VAL A 21 15.55 -4.43 -7.58
C VAL A 21 15.58 -4.70 -9.09
N SER A 22 14.42 -4.59 -9.72
CA SER A 22 14.23 -4.89 -11.14
C SER A 22 13.78 -3.66 -11.92
N ALA A 23 13.89 -3.72 -13.24
CA ALA A 23 13.36 -2.69 -14.12
C ALA A 23 11.81 -2.63 -14.00
N PRO A 24 11.18 -1.46 -14.23
CA PRO A 24 9.74 -1.35 -14.21
C PRO A 24 9.04 -2.35 -15.15
N ASP A 25 8.10 -3.13 -14.61
CA ASP A 25 7.34 -4.11 -15.40
C ASP A 25 6.14 -3.43 -16.10
N PRO A 26 6.13 -3.33 -17.44
CA PRO A 26 5.07 -2.66 -18.19
C PRO A 26 3.69 -3.28 -17.98
N ARG A 27 3.59 -4.54 -17.53
CA ARG A 27 2.29 -5.17 -17.20
C ARG A 27 1.54 -4.44 -16.10
N TYR A 28 2.23 -3.71 -15.23
CA TYR A 28 1.59 -2.89 -14.20
C TYR A 28 0.91 -1.64 -14.77
N GLY A 29 1.26 -1.20 -15.99
CA GLY A 29 0.64 -0.04 -16.61
C GLY A 29 -0.88 -0.23 -16.82
N GLY A 30 -1.68 0.73 -16.37
CA GLY A 30 -3.13 0.70 -16.52
C GLY A 30 -3.89 1.42 -15.42
N THR A 31 -5.22 1.36 -15.54
CA THR A 31 -6.15 1.84 -14.53
C THR A 31 -6.76 0.65 -13.80
N TYR A 32 -6.81 0.71 -12.48
CA TYR A 32 -7.35 -0.31 -11.61
C TYR A 32 -8.46 0.30 -10.77
N ARG A 33 -9.63 -0.31 -10.74
CA ARG A 33 -10.78 0.13 -9.93
C ARG A 33 -10.88 -0.74 -8.68
N PHE A 34 -11.19 -0.14 -7.55
CA PHE A 34 -11.40 -0.88 -6.30
C PHE A 34 -12.48 -1.95 -6.49
N ASP A 35 -12.18 -3.18 -6.05
CA ASP A 35 -13.06 -4.35 -6.15
C ASP A 35 -13.87 -4.53 -4.87
N GLY A 36 -14.76 -3.57 -4.62
CA GLY A 36 -15.62 -3.53 -3.44
C GLY A 36 -16.35 -2.19 -3.32
N SER A 37 -17.12 -2.04 -2.24
CA SER A 37 -17.72 -0.75 -1.88
C SER A 37 -16.76 0.10 -1.03
N GLU A 38 -16.93 1.42 -1.03
CA GLU A 38 -16.13 2.33 -0.20
C GLU A 38 -16.21 1.96 1.30
N GLU A 39 -17.39 1.56 1.77
CA GLU A 39 -17.62 1.08 3.13
C GLU A 39 -16.83 -0.19 3.44
N ASP A 40 -16.80 -1.15 2.52
CA ASP A 40 -16.06 -2.39 2.68
C ASP A 40 -14.55 -2.17 2.72
N GLY A 41 -14.06 -1.18 1.98
CA GLY A 41 -12.68 -0.73 2.07
C GLY A 41 -12.37 -0.10 3.43
N ARG A 42 -13.19 0.87 3.86
CA ARG A 42 -13.03 1.54 5.18
C ARG A 42 -13.10 0.55 6.34
N ARG A 43 -13.99 -0.45 6.26
CA ARG A 43 -14.10 -1.51 7.26
C ARG A 43 -12.81 -2.33 7.36
N ARG A 44 -12.21 -2.72 6.22
CA ARG A 44 -10.92 -3.43 6.18
C ARG A 44 -9.80 -2.63 6.83
N VAL A 45 -9.72 -1.34 6.53
CA VAL A 45 -8.72 -0.44 7.13
C VAL A 45 -8.90 -0.36 8.64
N ARG A 46 -10.12 -0.09 9.12
CA ARG A 46 -10.43 0.01 10.55
C ARG A 46 -10.10 -1.28 11.31
N SER A 47 -10.55 -2.43 10.81
CA SER A 47 -10.30 -3.72 11.46
C SER A 47 -8.82 -4.10 11.54
N ALA A 48 -7.97 -3.54 10.67
CA ALA A 48 -6.52 -3.74 10.76
C ALA A 48 -5.83 -2.76 11.74
N ILE A 49 -6.42 -1.59 11.95
CA ILE A 49 -5.89 -0.56 12.86
C ILE A 49 -6.17 -0.94 14.32
N GLU A 50 -7.37 -1.42 14.65
CA GLU A 50 -7.82 -1.67 16.02
C GLU A 50 -6.80 -2.48 16.87
N PRO A 51 -6.25 -3.62 16.39
CA PRO A 51 -5.30 -4.41 17.17
C PRO A 51 -3.95 -3.70 17.38
N ALA A 52 -3.54 -2.81 16.45
CA ALA A 52 -2.26 -2.10 16.55
C ALA A 52 -2.26 -0.98 17.60
N LEU A 53 -3.43 -0.62 18.13
CA LEU A 53 -3.65 0.46 19.10
C LEU A 53 -4.20 -0.04 20.46
N ALA A 54 -4.27 -1.35 20.68
CA ALA A 54 -5.00 -1.99 21.77
C ALA A 54 -4.53 -1.63 23.21
N ARG A 55 -3.27 -1.24 23.38
CA ARG A 55 -2.56 -0.85 24.61
C ARG A 55 -2.42 0.66 24.71
N MET A 56 -2.82 1.42 23.68
CA MET A 56 -2.95 2.86 23.82
C MET A 56 -4.12 3.19 24.74
N ASN A 57 -3.94 4.24 25.55
CA ASN A 57 -5.03 4.87 26.33
C ASN A 57 -6.17 5.27 25.36
N PRO A 58 -7.46 5.06 25.73
CA PRO A 58 -8.62 5.40 24.90
C PRO A 58 -8.58 6.76 24.21
N LEU A 59 -8.11 7.82 24.89
CA LEU A 59 -8.02 9.16 24.27
C LEU A 59 -6.98 9.21 23.13
N MET A 60 -5.81 8.63 23.37
CA MET A 60 -4.74 8.56 22.37
C MET A 60 -5.10 7.64 21.22
N ARG A 61 -5.82 6.54 21.51
CA ARG A 61 -6.34 5.61 20.52
C ARG A 61 -7.26 6.33 19.52
N ALA A 62 -8.24 7.11 19.99
CA ALA A 62 -9.16 7.82 19.11
C ALA A 62 -8.44 8.82 18.16
N ILE A 63 -7.38 9.48 18.64
CA ILE A 63 -6.55 10.38 17.82
C ILE A 63 -5.75 9.58 16.79
N ALA A 64 -5.11 8.48 17.21
CA ALA A 64 -4.33 7.62 16.34
C ALA A 64 -5.21 6.95 15.27
N GLU A 65 -6.39 6.45 15.63
CA GLU A 65 -7.38 5.88 14.70
C GLU A 65 -7.74 6.87 13.59
N ARG A 66 -8.13 8.11 13.95
CA ARG A 66 -8.46 9.14 12.95
C ARG A 66 -7.29 9.41 12.00
N ARG A 67 -6.07 9.51 12.54
CA ARG A 67 -4.87 9.79 11.74
C ARG A 67 -4.52 8.63 10.80
N LEU A 68 -4.62 7.40 11.28
CA LEU A 68 -4.32 6.20 10.50
C LEU A 68 -5.36 5.96 9.41
N ASP A 69 -6.64 6.16 9.72
CA ASP A 69 -7.74 6.10 8.74
C ASP A 69 -7.55 7.13 7.62
N GLN A 70 -7.14 8.36 7.95
CA GLN A 70 -6.78 9.40 6.97
C GLN A 70 -5.52 9.07 6.15
N SER A 71 -4.62 8.24 6.68
CA SER A 71 -3.37 7.87 6.02
C SER A 71 -3.57 6.79 4.95
N VAL A 72 -4.59 5.93 5.11
CA VAL A 72 -4.90 4.82 4.20
C VAL A 72 -6.29 4.98 3.57
N PRO A 73 -6.54 6.05 2.79
CA PRO A 73 -7.83 6.15 2.11
C PRO A 73 -7.91 5.14 0.99
N VAL A 74 -9.08 4.52 0.88
CA VAL A 74 -9.39 3.56 -0.17
C VAL A 74 -9.62 4.32 -1.47
N ALA A 75 -8.59 4.32 -2.32
CA ALA A 75 -8.69 4.95 -3.63
C ALA A 75 -9.73 4.20 -4.47
N ARG A 76 -10.65 4.96 -5.09
CA ARG A 76 -11.64 4.44 -6.04
C ARG A 76 -10.97 3.87 -7.28
N ARG A 77 -9.92 4.54 -7.74
CA ARG A 77 -9.05 4.06 -8.82
C ARG A 77 -7.58 4.28 -8.50
N ILE A 78 -6.73 3.42 -9.03
CA ILE A 78 -5.29 3.57 -9.07
C ILE A 78 -4.89 3.58 -10.53
N ILE A 79 -4.20 4.62 -10.98
CA ILE A 79 -3.59 4.68 -12.32
C ILE A 79 -2.09 4.52 -12.15
N VAL A 80 -1.53 3.51 -12.80
CA VAL A 80 -0.09 3.30 -12.88
C VAL A 80 0.36 3.62 -14.30
N ALA A 81 1.27 4.59 -14.43
CA ALA A 81 1.91 4.94 -15.68
C ALA A 81 3.43 4.75 -15.54
N LEU A 82 4.02 4.04 -16.51
CA LEU A 82 5.44 3.70 -16.53
C LEU A 82 6.04 4.25 -17.82
N ASN A 83 7.15 4.98 -17.71
CA ASN A 83 7.89 5.50 -18.86
C ASN A 83 9.40 5.38 -18.58
N GLY A 84 10.04 4.36 -19.16
CA GLY A 84 11.43 4.02 -18.86
C GLY A 84 11.61 3.70 -17.38
N ASP A 85 12.48 4.45 -16.70
CA ASP A 85 12.72 4.34 -15.26
C ASP A 85 11.74 5.16 -14.41
N ARG A 86 10.84 5.94 -15.02
CA ARG A 86 9.89 6.78 -14.32
C ARG A 86 8.61 6.01 -13.99
N ILE A 87 8.24 6.05 -12.72
CA ILE A 87 7.03 5.46 -12.16
C ILE A 87 6.11 6.59 -11.72
N SER A 88 4.88 6.61 -12.22
CA SER A 88 3.80 7.50 -11.76
C SER A 88 2.64 6.67 -11.26
N VAL A 89 2.25 6.87 -10.00
CA VAL A 89 1.10 6.22 -9.36
C VAL A 89 0.12 7.29 -8.90
N ARG A 90 -1.06 7.32 -9.51
CA ARG A 90 -2.14 8.23 -9.14
C ARG A 90 -3.24 7.46 -8.41
N TYR A 91 -3.52 7.90 -7.19
CA TYR A 91 -4.66 7.46 -6.40
C TYR A 91 -5.81 8.43 -6.66
N GLU A 92 -6.93 7.95 -7.21
CA GLU A 92 -8.17 8.72 -7.36
C GLU A 92 -9.16 8.42 -6.25
N GLY A 93 -9.79 9.45 -5.72
CA GLY A 93 -10.84 9.35 -4.69
C GLY A 93 -11.15 10.71 -4.09
N GLU A 94 -11.67 10.71 -2.86
CA GLU A 94 -11.99 11.92 -2.08
C GLU A 94 -10.80 12.87 -1.96
N GLN A 95 -9.59 12.32 -1.88
CA GLN A 95 -8.34 13.06 -1.85
C GLN A 95 -7.34 12.48 -2.85
N SER A 96 -7.55 12.83 -4.12
CA SER A 96 -6.72 12.34 -5.21
C SER A 96 -5.28 12.86 -5.10
N ARG A 97 -4.29 12.00 -5.31
CA ARG A 97 -2.86 12.36 -5.30
C ARG A 97 -2.08 11.56 -6.31
N THR A 98 -1.05 12.18 -6.88
CA THR A 98 -0.11 11.54 -7.81
C THR A 98 1.28 11.54 -7.20
N PHE A 99 1.94 10.39 -7.27
CA PHE A 99 3.31 10.20 -6.82
C PHE A 99 4.17 9.80 -8.00
N GLU A 100 5.24 10.55 -8.26
CA GLU A 100 6.11 10.32 -9.41
C GLU A 100 7.56 10.25 -8.99
N SER A 101 8.31 9.25 -9.40
CA SER A 101 9.76 9.20 -9.12
C SER A 101 10.47 8.39 -10.20
N ARG A 102 11.79 8.54 -10.27
CA ARG A 102 12.62 7.51 -10.90
C ARG A 102 12.65 6.29 -9.97
N ALA A 103 12.68 5.10 -10.56
CA ALA A 103 12.77 3.85 -9.81
C ALA A 103 14.00 3.85 -8.90
N GLY A 104 13.82 3.49 -7.62
CA GLY A 104 14.87 3.45 -6.60
C GLY A 104 15.40 4.80 -6.12
N HIS A 105 14.92 5.92 -6.68
CA HIS A 105 15.40 7.25 -6.31
C HIS A 105 14.42 7.94 -5.35
N PRO A 106 14.84 8.21 -4.11
CA PRO A 106 13.97 8.85 -3.14
C PRO A 106 13.67 10.31 -3.48
N ARG A 107 12.46 10.77 -3.17
CA ARG A 107 12.05 12.18 -3.26
C ARG A 107 11.24 12.60 -2.03
N THR A 108 11.30 13.87 -1.67
CA THR A 108 10.40 14.43 -0.65
C THR A 108 9.00 14.59 -1.24
N VAL A 109 7.99 14.19 -0.48
CA VAL A 109 6.57 14.37 -0.78
C VAL A 109 5.84 14.81 0.49
N GLU A 110 4.74 15.52 0.32
CA GLU A 110 3.83 15.78 1.42
C GLU A 110 2.96 14.53 1.65
N ALA A 111 2.95 14.04 2.88
CA ALA A 111 2.02 13.03 3.37
C ALA A 111 0.60 13.61 3.51
N ARG A 112 -0.40 12.77 3.77
CA ARG A 112 -1.80 13.23 3.88
C ARG A 112 -2.05 14.10 5.09
N ASP A 113 -1.27 13.92 6.14
CA ASP A 113 -1.38 14.71 7.37
C ASP A 113 -0.56 16.02 7.33
N GLY A 114 -0.13 16.45 6.14
CA GLY A 114 0.61 17.70 5.91
C GLY A 114 2.10 17.64 6.25
N ARG A 115 2.60 16.52 6.76
CA ARG A 115 4.02 16.35 7.06
C ARG A 115 4.80 15.90 5.84
N GLU A 116 6.09 16.17 5.82
CA GLU A 116 6.98 15.63 4.81
C GLU A 116 7.25 14.13 5.05
N ALA A 117 7.36 13.39 3.95
CA ALA A 117 7.82 12.02 3.91
C ALA A 117 8.79 11.83 2.74
N ARG A 118 9.75 10.92 2.90
CA ARG A 118 10.63 10.48 1.82
C ARG A 118 9.97 9.31 1.11
N LEU A 119 9.55 9.52 -0.13
CA LEU A 119 8.99 8.50 -1.00
C LEU A 119 10.09 7.86 -1.84
N THR A 120 10.17 6.54 -1.85
CA THR A 120 10.90 5.75 -2.84
C THR A 120 9.95 4.81 -3.54
N GLN A 121 9.97 4.78 -4.87
CA GLN A 121 9.20 3.81 -5.67
C GLN A 121 10.16 2.92 -6.42
N LEU A 122 9.94 1.62 -6.46
CA LEU A 122 10.80 0.67 -7.18
C LEU A 122 10.06 -0.62 -7.48
N PHE A 123 10.62 -1.44 -8.37
CA PHE A 123 10.19 -2.83 -8.51
C PHE A 123 11.15 -3.73 -7.74
N ARG A 124 10.61 -4.60 -6.90
CA ARG A 124 11.34 -5.57 -6.08
C ARG A 124 10.58 -6.88 -6.07
N ASP A 125 11.28 -7.97 -6.32
CA ASP A 125 10.71 -9.34 -6.28
C ASP A 125 9.43 -9.49 -7.13
N GLY A 126 9.38 -8.80 -8.28
CA GLY A 126 8.23 -8.84 -9.19
C GLY A 126 7.04 -7.95 -8.78
N HIS A 127 7.19 -7.14 -7.73
CA HIS A 127 6.16 -6.24 -7.23
C HIS A 127 6.58 -4.78 -7.37
N LEU A 128 5.63 -3.90 -7.66
CA LEU A 128 5.83 -2.47 -7.49
C LEU A 128 5.71 -2.15 -5.99
N GLU A 129 6.69 -1.45 -5.43
CA GLU A 129 6.68 -0.96 -4.06
C GLU A 129 6.71 0.56 -4.04
N GLN A 130 5.94 1.16 -3.13
CA GLN A 130 6.18 2.53 -2.65
C GLN A 130 6.49 2.48 -1.15
N VAL A 131 7.62 3.07 -0.78
CA VAL A 131 8.05 3.21 0.61
C VAL A 131 8.00 4.68 0.97
N PHE A 132 7.16 5.02 1.95
CA PHE A 132 7.08 6.35 2.55
C PHE A 132 7.75 6.29 3.91
N GLU A 133 8.85 7.04 4.07
CA GLU A 133 9.54 7.20 5.35
C GLU A 133 9.17 8.56 5.95
N GLY A 134 8.43 8.55 7.04
CA GLY A 134 8.13 9.75 7.82
C GLY A 134 8.88 9.74 9.15
N GLU A 135 8.74 10.84 9.89
CA GLU A 135 9.37 11.01 11.21
C GLU A 135 8.98 9.92 12.22
N ASN A 136 7.71 9.48 12.19
CA ASN A 136 7.12 8.62 13.23
C ASN A 136 6.88 7.18 12.77
N GLY A 137 7.42 6.79 11.61
CA GLY A 137 7.18 5.46 11.07
C GLY A 137 7.34 5.37 9.55
N ARG A 138 7.04 4.18 9.03
CA ARG A 138 7.10 3.88 7.60
C ARG A 138 5.77 3.34 7.11
N MET A 139 5.44 3.64 5.87
CA MET A 139 4.34 3.02 5.14
C MET A 139 4.88 2.37 3.87
N TYR A 140 4.51 1.12 3.66
CA TYR A 140 4.83 0.34 2.47
C TYR A 140 3.53 0.07 1.73
N ASN A 141 3.49 0.45 0.45
CA ASN A 141 2.43 0.06 -0.47
C ASN A 141 3.02 -0.94 -1.45
N VAL A 142 2.65 -2.20 -1.31
CA VAL A 142 3.11 -3.29 -2.17
C VAL A 142 1.99 -3.66 -3.13
N PHE A 143 2.27 -3.48 -4.41
CA PHE A 143 1.34 -3.72 -5.50
C PHE A 143 1.62 -5.09 -6.10
N GLN A 144 0.71 -6.02 -5.90
CA GLN A 144 0.82 -7.40 -6.37
C GLN A 144 -0.13 -7.59 -7.55
N LEU A 145 0.42 -7.67 -8.76
CA LEU A 145 -0.36 -7.94 -9.97
C LEU A 145 -0.48 -9.46 -10.14
N ALA A 146 -1.72 -9.96 -10.29
CA ALA A 146 -1.95 -11.36 -10.62
C ALA A 146 -1.32 -11.70 -11.99
N GLU A 147 -0.95 -12.97 -12.20
CA GLU A 147 -0.30 -13.41 -13.44
C GLU A 147 -1.09 -13.06 -14.71
N ASP A 148 -2.43 -13.07 -14.61
CA ASP A 148 -3.33 -12.71 -15.71
C ASP A 148 -3.44 -11.20 -15.97
N GLY A 149 -2.82 -10.36 -15.14
CA GLY A 149 -2.83 -8.90 -15.24
C GLY A 149 -4.18 -8.24 -14.95
N ARG A 150 -5.20 -9.00 -14.55
CA ARG A 150 -6.58 -8.50 -14.36
C ARG A 150 -6.88 -8.08 -12.93
N ARG A 151 -6.13 -8.58 -11.95
CA ARG A 151 -6.30 -8.25 -10.54
C ARG A 151 -5.03 -7.65 -9.98
N LEU A 152 -5.18 -6.61 -9.18
CA LEU A 152 -4.12 -5.93 -8.46
C LEU A 152 -4.50 -5.90 -6.98
N THR A 153 -3.68 -6.50 -6.13
CA THR A 153 -3.82 -6.36 -4.68
C THR A 153 -2.85 -5.30 -4.20
N LEU A 154 -3.37 -4.26 -3.54
CA LEU A 154 -2.57 -3.30 -2.80
C LEU A 154 -2.49 -3.76 -1.35
N GLU A 155 -1.32 -4.21 -0.93
CA GLU A 155 -1.01 -4.43 0.48
C GLU A 155 -0.38 -3.16 1.07
N VAL A 156 -1.02 -2.61 2.10
CA VAL A 156 -0.52 -1.46 2.86
C VAL A 156 0.00 -1.97 4.19
N VAL A 157 1.28 -1.75 4.47
CA VAL A 157 1.93 -2.08 5.74
C VAL A 157 2.40 -0.80 6.41
N MET A 158 1.98 -0.54 7.64
CA MET A 158 2.45 0.61 8.42
C MET A 158 3.20 0.13 9.66
N THR A 159 4.35 0.74 9.92
CA THR A 159 5.17 0.49 11.09
C THR A 159 5.47 1.80 11.81
N GLY A 160 5.66 1.75 13.12
CA GLY A 160 6.03 2.91 13.94
C GLY A 160 6.22 2.49 15.39
N GLU A 161 7.06 3.21 16.12
CA GLU A 161 7.47 2.84 17.49
C GLU A 161 6.30 2.80 18.48
N ARG A 162 5.25 3.57 18.21
CA ARG A 162 4.06 3.66 19.07
C ARG A 162 3.01 2.59 18.76
N LEU A 163 3.14 1.88 17.64
CA LEU A 163 2.24 0.78 17.30
C LEU A 163 2.71 -0.49 18.03
N GLU A 164 1.78 -1.24 18.59
CA GLU A 164 2.13 -2.54 19.20
C GLU A 164 2.60 -3.57 18.20
N GLN A 165 2.02 -3.50 17.02
CA GLN A 165 2.33 -4.37 15.91
C GLN A 165 2.15 -3.59 14.60
N PRO A 166 2.83 -4.01 13.52
CA PRO A 166 2.57 -3.46 12.20
C PRO A 166 1.10 -3.58 11.82
N ILE A 167 0.55 -2.52 11.23
CA ILE A 167 -0.78 -2.56 10.59
C ILE A 167 -0.60 -3.16 9.21
N ARG A 168 -1.46 -4.09 8.82
CA ARG A 168 -1.48 -4.69 7.49
C ARG A 168 -2.90 -4.70 6.93
N VAL A 169 -3.10 -4.10 5.76
CA VAL A 169 -4.38 -4.06 5.05
C VAL A 169 -4.19 -4.51 3.62
N GLN A 170 -5.08 -5.36 3.12
CA GLN A 170 -5.14 -5.70 1.70
C GLN A 170 -6.38 -5.10 1.06
N LEU A 171 -6.17 -4.37 -0.04
CA LEU A 171 -7.22 -3.74 -0.83
C LEU A 171 -7.21 -4.35 -2.24
N PRO A 172 -8.27 -5.08 -2.62
CA PRO A 172 -8.35 -5.67 -3.95
C PRO A 172 -8.80 -4.64 -4.99
N TYR A 173 -8.17 -4.70 -6.16
CA TYR A 173 -8.52 -3.92 -7.34
C TYR A 173 -8.63 -4.82 -8.56
N VAL A 174 -9.47 -4.42 -9.50
CA VAL A 174 -9.60 -5.04 -10.82
C VAL A 174 -9.13 -4.06 -11.88
N ARG A 175 -8.42 -4.54 -12.90
CA ARG A 175 -8.07 -3.75 -14.07
C ARG A 175 -9.37 -3.24 -14.70
N ALA A 176 -9.49 -1.92 -14.84
CA ALA A 176 -10.56 -1.33 -15.63
C ALA A 176 -10.35 -1.77 -17.08
N GLY A 177 -11.33 -2.46 -17.66
CA GLY A 177 -11.34 -2.70 -19.10
C GLY A 177 -11.24 -1.36 -19.81
N GLY A 178 -10.32 -1.27 -20.77
CA GLY A 178 -10.30 -0.18 -21.73
C GLY A 178 -11.45 -0.31 -22.72
#